data_AF-A0A497NQX1-F1
#
_entry.id   AF-A0A497NQX1-F1
#
_cell.length_a   1.000
_cell.length_b   1.000
_cell.length_c   1.000
_cell.angle_alpha   90.00
_cell.angle_beta   90.00
_cell.angle_gamma   90.00
#
_symmetry.space_group_name_H-M   'P 1'
#
loop_
_entity.id
_entity.type
_entity.pdbx_description
1 polymer ?
#
loop_
_entity_poly.entity_id
_entity_poly.type
_entity_poly.pdbx_seq_one_letter_code
_entity_poly.pdbx_strand_id
1 'polypeptide(L)'
;YMKRSLEARRVRLLCLECGWITESRVRELDDRPRCGRCGSGLLTPLEKHEDPERLHSLMERWRRGEQLLGDEEELLREARRRGDLTLSYGRRAIIALLVHGVGPITAYRILSKMHRDEEEFYRDLLKAKIQYLRTRPYWDEGDRRPRE
;
A
#
# COMPACT_ATOMS: atom_id res chain seq x y z
N TYR A 1 20.78 6.21 0.45
CA TYR A 1 19.95 6.95 1.45
C TYR A 1 18.51 6.48 1.53
N MET A 2 17.76 6.39 0.42
CA MET A 2 16.33 6.02 0.45
C MET A 2 16.06 4.62 1.04
N LYS A 3 16.83 3.59 0.64
CA LYS A 3 16.70 2.21 1.16
C LYS A 3 16.70 2.16 2.70
N ARG A 4 17.78 2.60 3.32
CA ARG A 4 17.94 2.63 4.79
C ARG A 4 16.80 3.38 5.49
N SER A 5 16.33 4.48 4.89
CA SER A 5 15.20 5.24 5.43
C SER A 5 13.89 4.46 5.37
N LEU A 6 13.59 3.78 4.25
CA LEU A 6 12.38 2.95 4.11
C LEU A 6 12.40 1.73 5.04
N GLU A 7 13.55 1.08 5.15
CA GLU A 7 13.76 -0.09 6.01
C GLU A 7 13.60 0.22 7.50
N ALA A 8 13.99 1.42 7.93
CA ALA A 8 13.85 1.87 9.31
C ALA A 8 12.43 2.33 9.68
N ARG A 9 11.55 2.57 8.70
CA ARG A 9 10.18 3.02 8.95
C ARG A 9 9.35 1.92 9.60
N ARG A 10 8.44 2.33 10.48
CA ARG A 10 7.36 1.47 10.98
C ARG A 10 6.22 1.44 9.98
N VAL A 11 5.59 0.28 9.86
CA VAL A 11 4.39 0.05 9.05
C VAL A 11 3.39 -0.73 9.87
N ARG A 12 2.13 -0.30 9.79
CA ARG A 12 0.99 -1.05 10.33
C ARG A 12 0.44 -1.94 9.22
N LEU A 13 0.25 -3.21 9.51
CA LEU A 13 -0.30 -4.19 8.58
C LEU A 13 -1.64 -4.69 9.13
N LEU A 14 -2.67 -4.71 8.29
CA LEU A 14 -3.96 -5.32 8.59
C LEU A 14 -4.12 -6.59 7.74
N CYS A 15 -4.52 -7.69 8.37
CA CYS A 15 -4.88 -8.91 7.67
C CYS A 15 -6.30 -8.82 7.12
N LEU A 16 -6.42 -8.89 5.79
CA LEU A 16 -7.73 -8.85 5.11
C LEU A 16 -8.54 -10.16 5.29
N GLU A 17 -7.98 -11.17 5.96
CA GLU A 17 -8.62 -12.47 6.17
C GLU A 17 -9.19 -12.65 7.59
N CYS A 18 -8.56 -12.10 8.62
CA CYS A 18 -9.01 -12.30 10.00
C CYS A 18 -8.97 -11.04 10.86
N GLY A 19 -8.67 -9.89 10.24
CA GLY A 19 -8.67 -8.61 10.92
C GLY A 19 -7.50 -8.36 11.87
N TRP A 20 -6.51 -9.27 11.91
CA TRP A 20 -5.33 -9.09 12.75
C TRP A 20 -4.53 -7.85 12.33
N ILE A 21 -4.17 -7.02 13.31
CA ILE A 21 -3.36 -5.82 13.11
C ILE A 21 -2.01 -6.00 13.79
N THR A 22 -0.95 -5.59 13.13
CA THR A 22 0.40 -5.56 13.71
C THR A 22 1.16 -4.33 13.25
N GLU A 23 2.14 -3.91 14.04
CA GLU A 23 3.07 -2.85 13.68
C GLU A 23 4.51 -3.36 13.82
N SER A 24 5.31 -3.20 12.77
CA SER A 24 6.71 -3.60 12.76
C SER A 24 7.55 -2.64 11.93
N ARG A 25 8.88 -2.65 12.10
CA ARG A 25 9.78 -1.97 11.16
C ARG A 25 9.90 -2.81 9.89
N VAL A 26 9.99 -2.14 8.74
CA VAL A 26 10.06 -2.84 7.44
C VAL A 26 11.23 -3.82 7.39
N ARG A 27 12.39 -3.45 7.94
CA ARG A 27 13.58 -4.33 8.03
C ARG A 27 13.38 -5.59 8.88
N GLU A 28 12.42 -5.57 9.81
CA GLU A 28 12.11 -6.68 10.73
C GLU A 28 11.06 -7.63 10.14
N LEU A 29 10.46 -7.27 8.99
CA LEU A 29 9.54 -8.16 8.29
C LEU A 29 10.33 -9.23 7.52
N ASP A 30 9.79 -10.44 7.51
CA ASP A 30 10.20 -11.51 6.59
C ASP A 30 9.98 -11.08 5.14
N ASP A 31 10.70 -11.71 4.20
CA ASP A 31 10.50 -11.46 2.77
C ASP A 31 9.07 -11.77 2.31
N ARG A 32 8.42 -12.74 2.96
CA ARG A 32 7.01 -13.12 2.75
C ARG A 32 6.26 -13.02 4.08
N PRO A 33 5.87 -11.81 4.52
CA PRO A 33 5.23 -11.63 5.81
C PRO A 33 3.87 -12.34 5.84
N ARG A 34 3.55 -12.95 6.97
CA ARG A 34 2.29 -13.69 7.19
C ARG A 34 1.57 -13.18 8.42
N CYS A 35 0.26 -13.37 8.41
CA CYS A 35 -0.58 -13.09 9.56
C CYS A 35 -0.20 -14.01 10.73
N GLY A 36 0.13 -13.44 11.89
CA GLY A 36 0.43 -14.19 13.11
C GLY A 36 -0.78 -14.90 13.72
N ARG A 37 -2.00 -14.57 13.27
CA ARG A 37 -3.26 -15.19 13.75
C ARG A 37 -3.77 -16.31 12.85
N CYS A 38 -3.78 -16.13 11.53
CA CYS A 38 -4.35 -17.11 10.59
C CYS A 38 -3.39 -17.61 9.50
N GLY A 39 -2.15 -17.13 9.46
CA GLY A 39 -1.14 -17.54 8.47
C GLY A 39 -1.31 -16.97 7.05
N SER A 40 -2.40 -16.23 6.78
CA SER A 40 -2.62 -15.58 5.48
C SER A 40 -1.53 -14.55 5.15
N GLY A 41 -1.10 -14.52 3.89
CA GLY A 41 -0.19 -13.50 3.36
C GLY A 41 -0.90 -12.24 2.86
N LEU A 42 -2.24 -12.20 2.93
CA LEU A 42 -3.05 -11.08 2.45
C LEU A 42 -3.05 -9.94 3.49
N LEU A 43 -1.89 -9.31 3.63
CA LEU A 43 -1.62 -8.23 4.57
C LEU A 43 -1.59 -6.90 3.82
N THR A 44 -2.46 -5.98 4.20
CA THR A 44 -2.50 -4.64 3.62
C THR A 44 -1.70 -3.66 4.48
N PRO A 45 -0.66 -2.99 3.95
CA PRO A 45 -0.02 -1.88 4.65
C PRO A 45 -0.96 -0.69 4.73
N LEU A 46 -1.20 -0.23 5.95
CA LEU A 46 -2.10 0.88 6.22
C LEU A 46 -1.41 2.21 5.96
N GLU A 47 -2.18 3.19 5.50
CA GLU A 47 -1.68 4.55 5.38
C GLU A 47 -1.53 5.21 6.76
N LYS A 48 -0.78 6.31 6.81
CA LYS A 48 -0.43 7.00 8.08
C LYS A 48 -1.67 7.42 8.87
N HIS A 49 -2.73 7.84 8.18
CA HIS A 49 -3.96 8.36 8.78
C HIS A 49 -5.15 7.42 8.59
N GLU A 50 -4.92 6.24 8.02
CA GLU A 50 -5.97 5.25 7.84
C GLU A 50 -6.32 4.61 9.19
N ASP A 51 -7.61 4.59 9.50
CA ASP A 51 -8.14 3.96 10.70
C ASP A 51 -8.31 2.44 10.45
N PRO A 52 -7.53 1.58 11.15
CA PRO A 52 -7.66 0.14 11.00
C PRO A 52 -9.05 -0.38 11.40
N GLU A 53 -9.72 0.24 12.38
CA GLU A 53 -11.03 -0.20 12.85
C GLU A 53 -12.12 0.07 11.81
N ARG A 54 -12.06 1.25 11.16
CA ARG A 54 -12.93 1.57 10.02
C ARG A 54 -12.76 0.56 8.89
N LEU A 55 -11.52 0.26 8.49
CA LEU A 55 -11.28 -0.70 7.41
C LEU A 55 -11.73 -2.12 7.80
N HIS A 56 -11.48 -2.53 9.05
CA HIS A 56 -11.98 -3.80 9.60
C HIS A 56 -13.51 -3.88 9.56
N SER A 57 -14.21 -2.82 9.99
CA SER A 57 -15.66 -2.73 9.94
C SER A 57 -16.20 -2.88 8.51
N LEU A 58 -15.59 -2.19 7.54
CA LEU A 58 -15.96 -2.31 6.13
C LEU A 58 -15.77 -3.73 5.59
N MET A 59 -14.68 -4.41 5.97
CA MET A 59 -14.45 -5.80 5.60
C MET A 59 -15.55 -6.73 6.15
N GLU A 60 -15.93 -6.57 7.42
CA GLU A 60 -16.96 -7.39 8.05
C GLU A 60 -18.36 -7.14 7.48
N ARG A 61 -18.66 -5.89 7.08
CA ARG A 61 -19.89 -5.56 6.34
C ARG A 61 -19.90 -6.20 4.95
N TRP A 62 -18.80 -6.09 4.22
CA TRP A 62 -18.66 -6.72 2.90
C TRP A 62 -18.82 -8.25 2.96
N ARG A 63 -18.28 -8.91 3.99
CA ARG A 63 -18.44 -10.36 4.22
C ARG A 63 -19.88 -10.78 4.49
N ARG A 64 -20.64 -9.91 5.15
CA ARG A 64 -22.08 -10.11 5.37
C ARG A 64 -22.93 -9.87 4.12
N GLY A 65 -22.31 -9.47 3.01
CA GLY A 65 -22.99 -9.17 1.75
C GLY A 65 -23.68 -7.80 1.76
N GLU A 66 -23.31 -6.91 2.69
CA GLU A 66 -23.83 -5.54 2.69
C GLU A 66 -23.25 -4.75 1.52
N GLN A 67 -24.08 -3.86 0.94
CA GLN A 67 -23.60 -2.94 -0.08
C GLN A 67 -22.74 -1.85 0.56
N LEU A 68 -21.54 -1.67 0.02
CA LEU A 68 -20.69 -0.52 0.28
C LEU A 68 -20.89 0.50 -0.84
N LEU A 69 -20.90 1.78 -0.51
CA LEU A 69 -21.20 2.85 -1.46
C LEU A 69 -20.11 3.91 -1.47
N GLY A 70 -19.82 4.44 -2.66
CA GLY A 70 -18.88 5.55 -2.87
C GLY A 70 -17.52 5.28 -2.23
N ASP A 71 -17.14 6.14 -1.30
CA ASP A 71 -15.83 6.11 -0.63
C ASP A 71 -15.58 4.82 0.17
N GLU A 72 -16.63 4.16 0.68
CA GLU A 72 -16.49 2.90 1.42
C GLU A 72 -16.00 1.76 0.50
N GLU A 73 -16.58 1.69 -0.69
CA GLU A 73 -16.24 0.67 -1.67
C GLU A 73 -14.81 0.90 -2.20
N GLU A 74 -14.45 2.15 -2.53
CA GLU A 74 -13.11 2.46 -3.02
C GLU A 74 -12.05 2.21 -1.94
N LEU A 75 -12.30 2.57 -0.69
CA LEU A 75 -11.37 2.32 0.43
C LEU A 75 -11.07 0.81 0.57
N LEU A 76 -12.12 -0.03 0.56
CA LEU A 76 -11.94 -1.48 0.64
C LEU A 76 -11.22 -2.04 -0.60
N ARG A 77 -11.54 -1.52 -1.79
CA ARG A 77 -10.90 -1.92 -3.06
C ARG A 77 -9.42 -1.56 -3.08
N GLU A 78 -9.04 -0.37 -2.64
CA GLU A 78 -7.64 0.05 -2.53
C GLU A 78 -6.87 -0.77 -1.48
N ALA A 79 -7.47 -1.00 -0.32
CA ALA A 79 -6.91 -1.88 0.69
C ALA A 79 -6.68 -3.29 0.15
N ARG A 80 -7.61 -3.82 -0.64
CA ARG A 80 -7.47 -5.12 -1.31
C ARG A 80 -6.32 -5.13 -2.30
N ARG A 81 -6.22 -4.12 -3.19
CA ARG A 81 -5.10 -3.99 -4.15
C ARG A 81 -3.75 -3.97 -3.44
N ARG A 82 -3.63 -3.24 -2.32
CA ARG A 82 -2.43 -3.22 -1.47
C ARG A 82 -2.11 -4.61 -0.90
N GLY A 83 -3.12 -5.29 -0.37
CA GLY A 83 -3.00 -6.66 0.14
C GLY A 83 -2.56 -7.67 -0.91
N ASP A 84 -3.13 -7.61 -2.11
CA ASP A 84 -2.78 -8.51 -3.22
C ASP A 84 -1.33 -8.33 -3.67
N LEU A 85 -0.82 -7.10 -3.64
CA LEU A 85 0.60 -6.82 -3.88
C LEU A 85 1.49 -7.43 -2.81
N THR A 86 1.14 -7.30 -1.53
CA THR A 86 1.89 -7.95 -0.44
C THR A 86 1.87 -9.47 -0.58
N LEU A 87 0.72 -10.05 -0.94
CA LEU A 87 0.61 -11.49 -1.18
C LEU A 87 1.54 -11.94 -2.32
N SER A 88 1.61 -11.16 -3.40
CA SER A 88 2.35 -11.49 -4.63
C SER A 88 3.85 -11.22 -4.54
N TYR A 89 4.25 -10.09 -3.96
CA TYR A 89 5.63 -9.58 -3.94
C TYR A 89 6.24 -9.47 -2.54
N GLY A 90 5.48 -9.78 -1.48
CA GLY A 90 5.96 -9.80 -0.11
C GLY A 90 6.43 -8.44 0.41
N ARG A 91 7.54 -8.43 1.15
CA ARG A 91 8.14 -7.23 1.75
C ARG A 91 8.45 -6.13 0.73
N ARG A 92 8.79 -6.50 -0.51
CA ARG A 92 9.05 -5.52 -1.59
C ARG A 92 7.82 -4.69 -1.92
N ALA A 93 6.62 -5.26 -1.87
CA ALA A 93 5.38 -4.48 -2.05
C ALA A 93 5.17 -3.46 -0.94
N ILE A 94 5.40 -3.87 0.31
CA ILE A 94 5.30 -2.98 1.47
C ILE A 94 6.29 -1.80 1.33
N ILE A 95 7.54 -2.08 0.94
CA ILE A 95 8.54 -1.06 0.65
C ILE A 95 8.06 -0.10 -0.43
N ALA A 96 7.52 -0.62 -1.54
CA ALA A 96 7.05 0.19 -2.65
C ALA A 96 5.91 1.12 -2.24
N LEU A 97 4.92 0.61 -1.51
CA LEU A 97 3.73 1.34 -1.05
C LEU A 97 4.05 2.40 0.02
N LEU A 98 5.20 2.30 0.70
CA LEU A 98 5.66 3.32 1.64
C LEU A 98 6.31 4.53 0.93
N VAL A 99 6.61 4.43 -0.37
CA VAL A 99 7.21 5.53 -1.13
C VAL A 99 6.14 6.57 -1.44
N HIS A 100 6.44 7.83 -1.11
CA HIS A 100 5.53 8.94 -1.36
C HIS A 100 5.15 9.04 -2.83
N GLY A 101 3.85 9.04 -3.13
CA GLY A 101 3.32 9.07 -4.49
C GLY A 101 3.26 7.73 -5.22
N VAL A 102 3.61 6.63 -4.56
CA VAL A 102 3.53 5.28 -5.13
C VAL A 102 2.32 4.54 -4.55
N GLY A 103 1.19 4.65 -5.25
CA GLY A 103 -0.01 3.85 -4.97
C GLY A 103 0.05 2.45 -5.57
N PRO A 104 -1.00 1.62 -5.40
CA PRO A 104 -1.00 0.21 -5.81
C PRO A 104 -0.75 -0.01 -7.31
N ILE A 105 -1.31 0.84 -8.17
CA ILE A 105 -1.13 0.73 -9.63
C ILE A 105 0.34 0.98 -10.02
N THR A 106 0.95 2.03 -9.45
CA THR A 106 2.35 2.37 -9.70
C THR A 106 3.28 1.32 -9.10
N ALA A 107 2.99 0.86 -7.88
CA ALA A 107 3.74 -0.21 -7.22
C ALA A 107 3.73 -1.49 -8.07
N TYR A 108 2.57 -1.91 -8.58
CA TYR A 108 2.45 -3.05 -9.49
C TYR A 108 3.36 -2.92 -10.71
N ARG A 109 3.32 -1.77 -11.40
CA ARG A 109 4.14 -1.50 -12.60
C ARG A 109 5.64 -1.54 -12.32
N ILE A 110 6.06 -1.18 -11.11
CA ILE A 110 7.47 -1.25 -10.72
C ILE A 110 7.82 -2.70 -10.38
N LEU A 111 7.03 -3.34 -9.51
CA LEU A 111 7.29 -4.69 -9.00
C LEU A 111 7.23 -5.78 -10.08
N SER A 112 6.45 -5.58 -11.14
CA SER A 112 6.33 -6.53 -12.25
C SER A 112 7.51 -6.51 -13.21
N LYS A 113 8.43 -5.54 -13.08
CA LYS A 113 9.65 -5.50 -13.88
C LYS A 113 10.64 -6.57 -13.44
N MET A 114 11.39 -7.08 -14.41
CA MET A 114 12.51 -7.97 -14.15
C MET A 114 13.72 -7.16 -13.67
N HIS A 115 13.77 -6.87 -12.36
CA HIS A 115 14.95 -6.27 -11.73
C HIS A 115 16.05 -7.31 -11.57
N ARG A 116 17.27 -6.97 -12.01
CA ARG A 116 18.45 -7.84 -11.88
C ARG A 116 18.98 -7.90 -10.45
N ASP A 117 18.83 -6.79 -9.75
CA ASP A 117 19.26 -6.62 -8.37
C ASP A 117 18.30 -5.70 -7.60
N GLU A 118 18.56 -5.55 -6.31
CA GLU A 118 17.76 -4.71 -5.43
C GLU A 118 17.96 -3.20 -5.73
N GLU A 119 19.11 -2.79 -6.27
CA GLU A 119 19.40 -1.39 -6.57
C GLU A 119 18.52 -0.87 -7.72
N GLU A 120 18.31 -1.68 -8.76
CA GLU A 120 17.40 -1.36 -9.85
C GLU A 120 15.96 -1.13 -9.34
N PHE A 121 15.51 -1.95 -8.40
CA PHE A 121 14.21 -1.78 -7.76
C PHE A 121 14.10 -0.43 -7.02
N TYR A 122 15.08 -0.10 -6.18
CA TYR A 122 15.07 1.19 -5.48
C TYR A 122 15.25 2.39 -6.41
N ARG A 123 15.99 2.22 -7.52
CA ARG A 123 16.14 3.27 -8.55
C ARG A 123 14.81 3.58 -9.20
N ASP A 124 14.02 2.57 -9.54
CA ASP A 124 12.68 2.76 -10.11
C ASP A 124 11.70 3.39 -9.12
N LEU A 125 11.74 3.00 -7.84
CA LEU A 125 10.97 3.66 -6.79
C LEU A 125 11.33 5.15 -6.66
N LEU A 126 12.62 5.48 -6.73
CA LEU A 126 13.08 6.86 -6.65
C LEU A 126 12.59 7.68 -7.85
N LYS A 127 12.67 7.11 -9.06
CA LYS A 127 12.13 7.75 -10.28
C LYS A 127 10.64 8.04 -10.14
N ALA A 128 9.85 7.07 -9.65
CA ALA A 128 8.42 7.26 -9.44
C ALA A 128 8.12 8.36 -8.40
N LYS A 129 8.86 8.40 -7.29
CA LYS A 129 8.76 9.47 -6.29
C LYS A 129 9.06 10.84 -6.89
N ILE A 130 10.15 10.98 -7.66
CA ILE A 130 10.54 12.24 -8.30
C ILE A 130 9.46 12.68 -9.30
N GLN A 131 8.95 11.75 -10.11
CA GLN A 131 7.88 12.03 -11.07
C GLN A 131 6.63 12.55 -10.35
N TYR A 132 6.20 11.88 -9.28
CA TYR A 132 5.05 12.33 -8.48
C TYR A 132 5.27 13.72 -7.90
N LEU A 133 6.43 13.99 -7.30
CA LEU A 133 6.74 15.32 -6.73
C LEU A 133 6.77 16.42 -7.80
N ARG A 134 7.25 16.10 -9.01
CA ARG A 134 7.26 17.02 -10.15
C ARG A 134 5.86 17.32 -10.66
N THR A 135 4.99 16.31 -10.73
CA THR A 135 3.66 16.49 -11.29
C THR A 135 2.67 17.04 -10.28
N ARG A 136 2.80 16.71 -8.98
CA ARG A 136 1.83 17.06 -7.92
C ARG A 136 1.34 18.52 -7.94
N PRO A 137 2.20 19.56 -8.12
CA PRO A 137 1.74 20.95 -8.14
C PRO A 137 0.64 21.24 -9.18
N TYR A 138 0.62 20.50 -10.29
CA TYR A 138 -0.35 20.69 -11.37
C TYR A 138 -1.71 20.00 -11.11
N TRP A 139 -1.82 19.21 -10.04
CA TRP A 139 -3.04 18.46 -9.72
C TRP A 139 -4.01 19.32 -8.91
N ASP A 140 -3.48 20.27 -8.13
CA ASP A 140 -4.27 21.23 -7.34
C ASP A 140 -4.83 22.39 -8.21
N GLU A 141 -4.28 22.62 -9.41
CA GLU A 141 -4.75 23.65 -10.36
C GLU A 141 -5.93 23.19 -11.23
N GLY A 142 -6.16 21.88 -11.36
CA GLY A 142 -7.26 21.31 -12.16
C GLY A 142 -8.65 21.53 -11.58
N ASP A 143 -8.75 21.85 -10.28
CA ASP A 143 -10.02 22.06 -9.56
C ASP A 143 -10.47 23.55 -9.57
N ARG A 144 -9.68 24.44 -10.16
CA ARG A 144 -9.97 25.90 -10.22
C ARG A 144 -10.61 26.38 -11.53
N ARG A 145 -10.97 25.47 -12.46
CA ARG A 145 -11.71 25.88 -13.65
C ARG A 145 -13.19 26.07 -13.27
N PRO A 146 -13.79 27.26 -13.48
CA PRO A 146 -15.23 27.40 -13.38
C PRO A 146 -15.88 26.36 -14.28
N ARG A 147 -16.83 25.60 -13.73
CA ARG A 147 -17.76 24.83 -14.55
C ARG A 147 -18.68 25.87 -15.21
N GLU A 148 -18.44 26.15 -16.48
CA GLU A 148 -19.37 26.89 -17.34
C GLU A 148 -20.66 26.10 -17.54
#